data_AF-A0A2K1DWZ4-F1
#
_entry.id   AF-A0A2K1DWZ4-F1
#
_cell.length_a   1.000
_cell.length_b   1.000
_cell.length_c   1.000
_cell.angle_alpha   90.00
_cell.angle_beta   90.00
_cell.angle_gamma   90.00
#
_symmetry.space_group_name_H-M   'P 1'
#
loop_
_entity.id
_entity.type
_entity.pdbx_description
1 polymer ?
#
loop_
_entity_poly.entity_id
_entity_poly.type
_entity_poly.pdbx_seq_one_letter_code
_entity_poly.pdbx_strand_id
1 'polypeptide(L)' 'MKFRINPLTSDIIISIYVLITLYLRFKFENDTPISTVNSMVIGVCFIVIIWVLIKLKVLNPNWFGLFNSKKTKS' A
#
# COMPACT_ATOMS: atom_id res chain seq x y z
N MET A 1 16.51 -10.06 -15.55
CA MET A 1 15.52 -9.20 -16.24
C MET A 1 14.89 -8.27 -15.21
N LYS A 2 14.95 -6.95 -15.41
CA LYS A 2 14.45 -5.95 -14.45
C LYS A 2 12.93 -5.78 -14.64
N PHE A 3 12.12 -6.67 -14.06
CA PHE A 3 10.66 -6.48 -13.97
C PHE A 3 10.36 -5.30 -13.03
N ARG A 4 10.57 -4.08 -13.53
CA ARG A 4 10.18 -2.86 -12.84
C ARG A 4 8.87 -2.42 -13.46
N ILE A 5 7.78 -2.62 -12.73
CA ILE A 5 6.47 -2.11 -13.12
C ILE A 5 6.56 -0.57 -13.14
N ASN A 6 5.89 0.05 -14.12
CA ASN A 6 5.91 1.50 -14.28
C ASN A 6 5.46 2.18 -12.95
N PRO A 7 6.05 3.32 -12.56
CA PRO A 7 5.84 3.87 -11.23
C PRO A 7 4.39 4.26 -10.95
N LEU A 8 3.71 4.82 -11.95
CA LEU A 8 2.29 5.16 -11.90
C LEU A 8 1.40 3.92 -11.68
N THR A 9 1.72 2.81 -12.33
CA THR A 9 0.98 1.55 -12.17
C THR A 9 1.16 1.00 -10.76
N SER A 10 2.36 1.11 -10.18
CA SER A 10 2.61 0.71 -8.79
C SER A 10 1.77 1.53 -7.81
N ASP A 11 1.69 2.85 -8.02
CA ASP A 11 0.89 3.75 -7.17
C ASP A 11 -0.61 3.43 -7.25
N ILE A 12 -1.13 3.13 -8.45
CA ILE A 12 -2.52 2.71 -8.65
C ILE A 12 -2.80 1.39 -7.94
N ILE A 13 -1.90 0.40 -8.07
CA ILE A 13 -2.06 -0.90 -7.40
C ILE A 13 -2.11 -0.72 -5.88
N ILE A 14 -1.21 0.08 -5.30
CA ILE A 14 -1.20 0.35 -3.86
C ILE A 14 -2.48 1.07 -3.43
N SER A 15 -2.96 2.03 -4.22
CA SER A 15 -4.19 2.76 -3.92
C SER A 15 -5.41 1.83 -3.92
N ILE A 16 -5.55 1.00 -4.95
CA ILE A 16 -6.63 0.00 -5.05
C ILE A 16 -6.53 -1.00 -3.88
N TYR A 17 -5.32 -1.47 -3.57
CA TYR A 17 -5.08 -2.37 -2.44
C TYR A 17 -5.58 -1.74 -1.13
N VAL A 18 -5.18 -0.51 -0.82
CA VAL A 18 -5.61 0.19 0.40
C VAL A 18 -7.14 0.35 0.44
N LEU A 19 -7.78 0.70 -0.67
CA LEU A 19 -9.24 0.83 -0.75
C LEU A 19 -9.96 -0.50 -0.46
N ILE A 20 -9.53 -1.59 -1.11
CA ILE A 20 -10.10 -2.93 -0.89
C ILE A 20 -9.90 -3.35 0.57
N THR A 21 -8.72 -3.08 1.11
CA THR A 21 -8.36 -3.44 2.48
C THR A 21 -9.22 -2.69 3.50
N LEU A 22 -9.44 -1.39 3.29
CA LEU A 22 -10.36 -0.59 4.12
C LEU A 22 -11.79 -1.11 4.03
N TYR A 23 -12.27 -1.41 2.82
CA TYR A 23 -13.62 -1.94 2.61
C TYR A 23 -13.83 -3.26 3.34
N LEU A 24 -12.90 -4.21 3.18
CA LEU A 24 -12.94 -5.48 3.91
C LEU A 24 -12.90 -5.25 5.42
N ARG A 25 -12.10 -4.29 5.89
CA ARG A 25 -12.01 -3.98 7.31
C ARG A 25 -13.34 -3.50 7.89
N PHE A 26 -14.00 -2.55 7.22
CA PHE A 26 -15.33 -2.10 7.67
C PHE A 26 -16.36 -3.22 7.65
N LYS A 27 -16.30 -4.12 6.66
CA LYS A 27 -17.20 -5.27 6.59
C LYS A 27 -16.95 -6.26 7.74
N PHE A 28 -15.70 -6.60 8.01
CA PHE A 28 -15.33 -7.52 9.10
C PHE A 28 -15.63 -6.95 10.49
N GLU A 29 -15.41 -5.65 10.69
CA GLU A 29 -15.71 -4.97 11.96
C GLU A 29 -17.21 -4.91 12.24
N ASN A 30 -18.05 -4.87 11.20
CA ASN A 30 -19.50 -4.91 11.34
C ASN A 30 -20.03 -6.32 11.70
N ASP A 31 -19.43 -7.37 11.13
CA ASP A 31 -19.93 -8.74 11.29
C ASP A 31 -19.35 -9.48 12.51
N THR A 32 -18.22 -9.03 13.05
CA THR A 32 -17.56 -9.67 14.20
C THR A 32 -17.12 -8.67 15.26
N PRO A 33 -17.39 -8.92 16.55
CA PRO A 33 -16.86 -8.12 17.64
C PRO A 33 -15.36 -8.41 17.79
N ILE A 34 -14.55 -7.76 16.95
CA ILE A 34 -13.10 -7.85 17.00
C ILE A 34 -12.57 -7.04 18.17
N SER A 35 -11.73 -7.67 19.00
CA SER A 35 -10.97 -6.97 20.04
C SER A 35 -10.07 -5.90 19.41
N THR A 36 -9.89 -4.78 20.12
CA THR A 36 -9.01 -3.67 19.71
C THR A 36 -7.61 -4.15 19.31
N VAL A 37 -7.08 -5.15 20.02
CA VAL A 37 -5.75 -5.73 19.75
C VAL A 37 -5.73 -6.45 18.41
N ASN A 38 -6.75 -7.25 18.09
CA ASN A 38 -6.85 -7.93 16.80
C ASN A 38 -6.94 -6.94 15.64
N SER A 39 -7.73 -5.88 15.79
CA SER A 39 -7.85 -4.80 14.80
C SER A 39 -6.50 -4.14 14.52
N MET A 40 -5.70 -3.93 15.56
CA MET A 40 -4.35 -3.35 15.44
C MET A 40 -3.39 -4.29 14.71
N VAL A 41 -3.37 -5.58 15.06
CA VAL A 41 -2.53 -6.60 14.42
C VAL A 41 -2.86 -6.75 12.94
N ILE A 42 -4.15 -6.81 12.59
CA ILE A 42 -4.63 -6.90 11.21
C ILE A 42 -4.18 -5.67 10.40
N GLY A 43 -4.31 -4.48 10.98
CA GLY A 43 -3.83 -3.24 10.36
C GLY A 43 -2.33 -3.25 10.07
N VAL A 44 -1.52 -3.70 11.04
CA VAL A 44 -0.06 -3.81 10.87
C VAL A 44 0.28 -4.83 9.79
N CYS A 45 -0.39 -5.98 9.75
CA CYS A 45 -0.20 -6.99 8.69
C CYS A 45 -0.40 -6.41 7.29
N PHE A 46 -1.44 -5.60 7.08
CA PHE A 46 -1.69 -4.96 5.78
C PHE A 46 -0.57 -4.00 5.36
N ILE A 47 0.01 -3.25 6.30
CA ILE A 47 1.15 -2.35 6.04
C ILE A 47 2.40 -3.17 5.71
N VAL A 48 2.65 -4.27 6.43
CA VAL A 48 3.80 -5.16 6.22
C VAL A 48 3.76 -5.78 4.82
N ILE A 49 2.59 -6.18 4.31
CA ILE A 49 2.44 -6.69 2.94
C ILE A 49 2.93 -5.66 1.93
N ILE A 50 2.44 -4.41 1.99
CA ILE A 50 2.89 -3.33 1.10
C ILE A 50 4.41 -3.12 1.21
N TRP A 51 4.94 -3.11 2.44
CA TRP A 51 6.37 -2.93 2.67
C TRP A 51 7.23 -4.03 2.04
N VAL A 52 6.82 -5.29 2.16
CA VAL A 52 7.51 -6.43 1.54
C VAL A 52 7.47 -6.31 0.01
N LEU A 53 6.34 -5.95 -0.58
CA LEU A 53 6.20 -5.79 -2.03
C LEU A 53 7.09 -4.66 -2.59
N ILE A 54 7.26 -3.57 -1.84
CA ILE A 54 8.21 -2.49 -2.17
C ILE A 54 9.65 -2.98 -2.03
N LYS A 55 9.97 -3.69 -0.94
CA LYS A 55 11.33 -4.16 -0.64
C LYS A 55 11.81 -5.22 -1.63
N LEU A 56 10.91 -6.09 -2.10
CA LEU A 56 11.17 -7.07 -3.16
C LEU A 56 11.30 -6.42 -4.55
N LYS A 57 11.21 -5.09 -4.66
CA LYS A 57 11.24 -4.32 -5.92
C LYS A 57 10.17 -4.75 -6.93
N VAL A 58 9.10 -5.39 -6.45
CA VAL A 58 7.93 -5.73 -7.29
C VAL A 58 7.17 -4.44 -7.60
N LEU A 59 7.00 -3.57 -6.60
CA LEU A 59 6.43 -2.23 -6.77
C LEU A 59 7.53 -1.17 -6.70
N ASN A 60 7.52 -0.26 -7.67
CA ASN A 60 8.42 0.90 -7.71
C ASN A 60 7.58 2.17 -7.63
N PRO A 61 7.03 2.49 -6.45
CA PRO A 61 6.12 3.60 -6.35
C PRO A 61 6.77 4.96 -6.59
N ASN A 62 5.97 5.92 -7.04
CA ASN A 62 6.36 7.31 -7.21
C ASN A 62 5.57 8.27 -6.30
N TRP A 63 4.62 7.73 -5.52
CA TRP A 63 3.55 8.46 -4.81
C TRP A 63 3.02 9.62 -5.67
N PHE A 64 2.55 9.30 -6.87
CA PHE A 64 1.96 10.27 -7.81
C PHE A 64 2.88 11.45 -8.14
N GLY A 65 4.21 11.26 -8.10
CA GLY A 65 5.16 12.33 -8.38
C GLY A 65 5.46 13.24 -7.18
N LEU A 66 4.90 12.99 -6.00
CA LEU A 66 5.12 13.82 -4.80
C LEU A 66 6.59 13.84 -4.35
N PHE A 67 7.33 12.76 -4.58
CA PHE A 67 8.75 12.66 -4.16
C PHE A 67 9.74 13.00 -5.29
N ASN A 68 9.24 13.29 -6.49
CA ASN A 68 10.04 13.97 -7.50
C ASN A 68 10.09 15.46 -7.15
N SER A 69 10.76 15.77 -6.03
CA SER A 69 11.33 17.10 -5.83
C SER A 69 12.14 17.38 -7.08
N LYS A 70 11.64 18.31 -7.89
CA LYS A 70 12.27 18.73 -9.13
C LYS A 70 13.73 18.95 -8.77
N LYS A 71 14.63 18.14 -9.32
CA LYS A 71 16.02 18.57 -9.40
C LYS A 71 15.96 19.78 -10.31
N THR A 72 15.81 20.95 -9.70
CA THR A 72 16.01 22.26 -10.30
C THR A 72 17.40 22.17 -10.91
N LYS A 73 17.43 21.89 -12.21
CA LYS A 73 18.60 22.10 -13.02
C LYS A 73 18.67 23.63 -13.16
N SER A 74 19.43 24.23 -12.25
CA SER A 74 19.99 25.56 -12.47
C SER A 74 20.90 25.53 -13.69
#